data_AF-A0A6P0IUS2-F1
#
_entry.id   AF-A0A6P0IUS2-F1
#
_cell.length_a   1.000
_cell.length_b   1.000
_cell.length_c   1.000
_cell.angle_alpha   90.00
_cell.angle_beta   90.00
_cell.angle_gamma   90.00
#
_symmetry.space_group_name_H-M   'P 1'
#
loop_
_entity.id
_entity.type
_entity.pdbx_description
1 polymer ?
#
loop_
_entity_poly.entity_id
_entity_poly.type
_entity_poly.pdbx_seq_one_letter_code
_entity_poly.pdbx_strand_id
1 'polypeptide(L)' 'MSKQIRIKVGRPRLHEEAKKSYSIKATEIGWQGLKRLAASSGLSLSEYLELLGRTGTLPN' A
#
# COMPACT_ATOMS: atom_id res chain seq x y z
N MET A 1 -28.59 8.90 26.76
CA MET A 1 -27.94 8.96 25.44
C MET A 1 -26.48 8.55 25.61
N SER A 2 -26.11 7.35 25.17
CA SER A 2 -24.74 6.81 25.28
C SER A 2 -23.87 7.37 24.16
N LYS A 3 -22.80 8.07 24.54
CA LYS A 3 -21.82 8.69 23.63
C LYS A 3 -21.02 7.58 22.95
N GLN A 4 -21.29 7.32 21.68
CA GLN A 4 -20.58 6.33 20.88
C GLN A 4 -19.13 6.80 20.67
N ILE A 5 -18.18 6.18 21.38
CA ILE A 5 -16.75 6.45 21.23
C ILE A 5 -16.33 5.82 19.91
N ARG A 6 -16.19 6.64 18.85
CA ARG A 6 -15.57 6.21 17.59
C ARG A 6 -14.08 5.99 17.85
N ILE A 7 -13.70 4.77 18.23
CA ILE A 7 -12.30 4.36 18.23
C ILE A 7 -11.84 4.44 16.78
N LYS A 8 -10.87 5.33 16.48
CA LYS A 8 -10.10 5.28 15.23
C LYS A 8 -9.29 3.99 15.27
N VAL A 9 -9.91 2.87 14.89
CA VAL A 9 -9.19 1.66 14.55
C VAL A 9 -8.31 2.02 13.35
N GLY A 10 -6.99 2.11 13.58
CA GLY A 10 -6.03 2.21 12.50
C GLY A 10 -6.21 1.04 11.52
N ARG A 11 -5.73 1.17 10.28
CA ARG A 11 -5.81 0.06 9.31
C ARG A 11 -5.21 -1.20 9.95
N PRO A 12 -5.92 -2.35 9.89
CA PRO A 12 -5.42 -3.60 10.43
C PRO A 12 -4.05 -3.93 9.81
N ARG A 13 -3.18 -4.54 10.63
CA ARG A 13 -1.86 -4.97 10.17
C ARG A 13 -2.07 -6.14 9.21
N LEU A 14 -1.71 -5.95 7.94
CA LEU A 14 -1.76 -7.01 6.93
C LEU A 14 -0.62 -8.04 7.13
N HIS A 15 0.42 -7.69 7.90
CA HIS A 15 1.62 -8.50 8.11
C HIS A 15 2.17 -8.38 9.55
N GLU A 16 3.34 -8.97 9.81
CA GLU A 16 4.05 -8.99 11.10
C GLU A 16 4.32 -7.60 11.71
N GLU A 17 4.37 -6.55 10.89
CA GLU A 17 4.51 -5.16 11.34
C GLU A 17 3.40 -4.23 10.83
N ALA A 18 3.23 -3.10 11.52
CA ALA A 18 2.36 -2.02 11.05
C ALA A 18 3.02 -1.27 9.88
N LYS A 19 2.25 -0.92 8.86
CA LYS A 19 2.74 -0.08 7.75
C LYS A 19 3.27 1.25 8.27
N LYS A 20 4.44 1.64 7.77
CA LYS A 20 5.07 2.95 8.00
C LYS A 20 5.03 3.77 6.72
N SER A 21 5.08 5.10 6.86
CA SER A 21 5.13 6.00 5.71
C SER A 21 6.57 6.18 5.25
N TYR A 22 6.79 6.01 3.95
CA TYR A 22 8.06 6.27 3.28
C TYR A 22 7.83 7.18 2.07
N SER A 23 8.79 8.07 1.81
CA SER A 23 8.78 8.96 0.65
C SER A 23 9.84 8.50 -0.35
N ILE A 24 9.47 8.41 -1.63
CA ILE A 24 10.39 8.08 -2.72
C ILE A 24 10.40 9.18 -3.77
N LYS A 25 11.52 9.35 -4.46
CA LYS A 25 11.62 10.18 -5.67
C LYS A 25 11.50 9.29 -6.89
N ALA A 26 10.62 9.64 -7.81
CA ALA A 26 10.43 8.92 -9.06
C ALA A 26 10.19 9.94 -10.19
N THR A 27 10.51 9.55 -11.43
CA THR A 27 10.06 10.29 -12.60
C THR A 27 8.54 10.14 -12.75
N GLU A 28 7.88 11.09 -13.42
CA GLU A 28 6.45 11.01 -13.68
C GLU A 28 6.09 9.72 -14.46
N ILE A 29 6.90 9.37 -15.47
CA ILE A 29 6.71 8.16 -16.27
C ILE A 29 6.80 6.91 -15.38
N GLY A 30 7.81 6.82 -14.51
CA GLY A 30 7.96 5.71 -13.58
C GLY A 30 6.80 5.62 -12.59
N TRP A 31 6.35 6.76 -12.05
CA TRP A 31 5.25 6.83 -11.11
C TRP A 31 3.92 6.38 -11.72
N GLN A 32 3.61 6.82 -12.94
CA GLN A 32 2.41 6.39 -13.66
C GLN A 32 2.51 4.92 -14.09
N GLY A 33 3.71 4.45 -14.44
CA GLY A 33 3.98 3.03 -14.69
C GLY A 33 3.62 2.15 -13.48
N LEU A 34 4.11 2.51 -12.29
CA LEU A 34 3.79 1.79 -11.06
C LEU A 34 2.29 1.76 -10.74
N LYS A 35 1.58 2.87 -10.95
CA LYS A 35 0.13 2.92 -10.77
C LYS A 35 -0.62 1.98 -11.72
N ARG A 36 -0.21 1.94 -12.99
CA ARG A 36 -0.81 1.03 -13.98
C ARG A 36 -0.56 -0.43 -13.62
N LEU A 37 0.65 -0.77 -13.21
CA LEU A 37 1.00 -2.13 -12.78
C LEU A 37 0.20 -2.56 -11.54
N ALA A 38 0.08 -1.67 -10.55
CA ALA A 38 -0.76 -1.93 -9.38
C ALA A 38 -2.22 -2.19 -9.80
N ALA A 39 -2.77 -1.34 -10.67
CA ALA A 39 -4.13 -1.50 -11.18
C ALA A 39 -4.32 -2.80 -11.99
N SER A 40 -3.35 -3.21 -12.82
CA SER A 40 -3.44 -4.46 -13.59
C SER A 40 -3.42 -5.70 -12.70
N SER A 41 -2.70 -5.67 -11.58
CA SER A 41 -2.66 -6.76 -10.60
C SER A 41 -3.83 -6.72 -9.60
N GLY A 42 -4.78 -5.78 -9.75
CA GLY A 42 -5.91 -5.61 -8.83
C GLY A 42 -5.51 -5.12 -7.42
N LEU A 43 -4.33 -4.52 -7.27
CA LEU A 43 -3.77 -4.06 -6.00
C LEU A 43 -3.79 -2.53 -5.90
N SER A 44 -3.85 -2.00 -4.68
CA SER A 44 -3.46 -0.61 -4.48
C SER A 44 -1.95 -0.43 -4.68
N LEU A 45 -1.52 0.78 -5.01
CA LEU A 45 -0.08 1.09 -5.18
C LEU A 45 0.77 0.71 -3.95
N SER A 46 0.22 0.90 -2.74
CA SER A 46 0.93 0.52 -1.51
C SER A 46 1.08 -1.00 -1.37
N GLU A 47 0.05 -1.77 -1.71
CA GLU A 47 0.10 -3.24 -1.66
C GLU A 47 1.04 -3.79 -2.72
N TYR A 48 0.99 -3.21 -3.92
CA TYR A 48 1.89 -3.56 -5.02
C TYR A 48 3.36 -3.37 -4.64
N LEU A 49 3.72 -2.20 -4.10
CA LEU A 49 5.09 -1.90 -3.66
C LEU A 49 5.55 -2.80 -2.51
N GLU A 50 4.64 -3.11 -1.58
CA GLU A 50 4.94 -3.98 -0.45
C GLU A 50 5.16 -5.43 -0.90
N LEU A 51 4.32 -5.95 -1.81
CA LEU A 51 4.48 -7.29 -2.36
C LEU A 51 5.77 -7.38 -3.19
N LEU A 52 6.06 -6.37 -4.03
CA LEU A 52 7.30 -6.27 -4.78
C LEU A 52 8.54 -6.27 -3.86
N GLY A 53 8.52 -5.45 -2.81
CA GLY A 53 9.64 -5.35 -1.87
C GLY A 53 9.87 -6.61 -1.04
N ARG A 54 8.81 -7.36 -0.73
CA ARG A 54 8.88 -8.62 0.03
C ARG A 54 9.29 -9.83 -0.80
N THR A 55 8.81 -9.90 -2.04
CA THR A 55 8.99 -11.09 -2.90
C THR A 55 10.11 -10.92 -3.91
N GLY A 56 10.50 -9.68 -4.24
CA GLY A 56 11.43 -9.39 -5.33
C GLY A 56 10.84 -9.64 -6.73
N THR A 57 9.57 -10.04 -6.81
CA THR A 57 8.87 -10.36 -8.05
C THR A 57 7.72 -9.39 -8.29
N LEU A 58 7.45 -9.09 -9.56
CA LEU A 58 6.27 -8.28 -9.91
C LEU A 58 5.02 -9.11 -9.61
N PRO A 59 4.02 -8.55 -8.90
CA PRO A 59 2.72 -9.18 -8.70
C PRO A 59 2.06 -9.54 -10.04
N ASN A 60 1.60 -10.78 -10.20
CA ASN A 60 0.85 -11.24 -11.38
C ASN A 60 -0.54 -10.61 -11.47
#